data_AF-A0A958LH94-F1
#
_entry.id   AF-A0A958LH94-F1
#
_cell.length_a   1.000
_cell.length_b   1.000
_cell.length_c   1.000
_cell.angle_alpha   90.00
_cell.angle_beta   90.00
_cell.angle_gamma   90.00
#
_symmetry.space_group_name_H-M   'P 1'
#
loop_
_entity.id
_entity.type
_entity.pdbx_description
1 polymer ?
#
loop_
_entity_poly.entity_id
_entity_poly.type
_entity_poly.pdbx_seq_one_letter_code
_entity_poly.pdbx_strand_id
1 'polypeptide(L)'
;MTIRISAKLSILLLGLIFTKSGRAELKDFKLASGSVLIAAPTALNGPTNQGIWFFNSSKRAFSLELPQLPPNQVYEAWLVDACTNTKTSAGIFRAGGGIDSDAAGMYAGPFSLEYPPVPGSDFVTLGDNLADGGHSIVITVEPYPDTDPNPSSFLVLETKIPPGIAAGSELQFENISK
;
A
#
# COMPACT_ATOMS: atom_id res chain seq x y z
N MET A 1 61.83 -48.90 7.79
CA MET A 1 60.40 -48.56 7.88
C MET A 1 59.97 -48.05 6.52
N THR A 2 59.21 -48.86 5.81
CA THR A 2 58.71 -48.63 4.45
C THR A 2 57.53 -47.66 4.49
N ILE A 3 57.34 -46.83 3.44
CA ILE A 3 56.10 -46.71 2.65
C ILE A 3 56.32 -45.68 1.52
N ARG A 4 56.07 -46.13 0.28
CA ARG A 4 55.86 -45.32 -0.93
C ARG A 4 54.39 -44.93 -1.04
N ILE A 5 54.06 -43.71 -1.45
CA ILE A 5 52.76 -43.35 -2.08
C ILE A 5 53.03 -42.14 -3.00
N SER A 6 53.16 -42.28 -4.31
CA SER A 6 52.13 -42.43 -5.36
C SER A 6 51.18 -41.22 -5.48
N ALA A 7 51.24 -40.57 -6.64
CA ALA A 7 50.43 -39.43 -7.08
C ALA A 7 48.93 -39.75 -7.21
N LYS A 8 48.10 -38.69 -7.14
CA LYS A 8 46.94 -38.52 -8.02
C LYS A 8 46.42 -37.07 -7.97
N LEU A 9 46.39 -36.46 -9.15
CA LEU A 9 45.66 -35.24 -9.46
C LEU A 9 44.16 -35.54 -9.33
N SER A 10 43.45 -34.83 -8.45
CA SER A 10 42.00 -34.90 -8.35
C SER A 10 41.40 -33.55 -8.74
N ILE A 11 40.79 -33.55 -9.92
CA ILE A 11 39.87 -32.52 -10.42
C ILE A 11 38.67 -32.51 -9.47
N LEU A 12 38.49 -31.44 -8.71
CA LEU A 12 37.27 -31.23 -7.93
C LEU A 12 36.32 -30.38 -8.77
N LEU A 13 35.39 -31.07 -9.43
CA LEU A 13 34.23 -30.49 -10.06
C LEU A 13 33.27 -30.05 -8.95
N LEU A 14 33.43 -28.81 -8.46
CA LEU A 14 32.46 -28.25 -7.51
C LEU A 14 31.23 -27.80 -8.31
N GLY A 15 30.14 -28.52 -8.08
CA GLY A 15 28.86 -28.34 -8.75
C GLY A 15 28.41 -26.88 -8.75
N LEU A 16 28.13 -26.39 -9.94
CA LEU A 16 27.35 -25.18 -10.15
C LEU A 16 25.99 -25.39 -9.48
N ILE A 17 25.79 -24.79 -8.31
CA ILE A 17 24.47 -24.72 -7.68
C ILE A 17 23.65 -23.81 -8.57
N PHE A 18 22.86 -24.39 -9.46
CA PHE A 18 21.71 -23.69 -10.02
C PHE A 18 20.77 -23.42 -8.86
N THR A 19 20.75 -22.18 -8.36
CA THR A 19 19.61 -21.70 -7.60
C THR A 19 18.42 -21.77 -8.56
N LYS A 20 17.60 -22.80 -8.36
CA LYS A 20 16.27 -22.94 -8.96
C LYS A 20 15.59 -21.58 -8.86
N SER A 21 15.27 -20.99 -10.02
CA SER A 21 14.58 -19.71 -10.15
C SER A 21 13.45 -19.66 -9.13
N GLY A 22 13.68 -18.87 -8.08
CA GLY A 22 12.77 -18.74 -6.96
C GLY A 22 11.57 -17.98 -7.46
N ARG A 23 10.49 -18.71 -7.73
CA ARG A 23 9.12 -18.20 -7.68
C ARG A 23 9.08 -17.24 -6.48
N ALA A 24 8.76 -15.96 -6.73
CA ALA A 24 8.82 -14.87 -5.76
C ALA A 24 8.47 -15.40 -4.35
N GLU A 25 9.42 -15.29 -3.43
CA GLU A 25 9.21 -15.62 -2.03
C GLU A 25 7.96 -14.85 -1.61
N LEU A 26 6.86 -15.58 -1.34
CA LEU A 26 5.64 -15.02 -0.79
C LEU A 26 6.05 -14.35 0.52
N LYS A 27 6.17 -13.03 0.49
CA LYS A 27 6.56 -12.26 1.67
C LYS A 27 5.48 -12.46 2.72
N ASP A 28 5.91 -12.65 3.96
CA ASP A 28 4.97 -12.83 5.06
C ASP A 28 4.28 -11.48 5.34
N PHE A 29 3.02 -11.36 4.92
CA PHE A 29 2.21 -10.18 5.14
C PHE A 29 1.54 -10.17 6.52
N LYS A 30 1.76 -11.18 7.38
CA LYS A 30 1.12 -11.28 8.72
C LYS A 30 1.38 -10.10 9.65
N LEU A 31 2.48 -9.38 9.43
CA LEU A 31 2.83 -8.20 10.23
C LEU A 31 2.37 -6.88 9.61
N ALA A 32 1.74 -6.92 8.43
CA ALA A 32 1.17 -5.74 7.81
C ALA A 32 0.13 -5.11 8.75
N SER A 33 0.28 -3.82 9.03
CA SER A 33 -0.59 -3.09 9.97
C SER A 33 -0.50 -1.59 9.73
N GLY A 34 -1.34 -0.82 10.40
CA GLY A 34 -1.27 0.63 10.40
C GLY A 34 -2.63 1.29 10.54
N SER A 35 -2.66 2.61 10.35
CA SER A 35 -3.87 3.41 10.37
C SER A 35 -4.05 4.25 9.11
N VAL A 36 -5.25 4.77 8.92
CA VAL A 36 -5.57 5.78 7.90
C VAL A 36 -6.27 6.96 8.57
N LEU A 37 -5.80 8.16 8.25
CA LEU A 37 -6.42 9.42 8.63
C LEU A 37 -7.53 9.76 7.64
N ILE A 38 -8.73 10.06 8.14
CA ILE A 38 -9.83 10.58 7.36
C ILE A 38 -9.74 12.10 7.34
N ALA A 39 -9.23 12.66 6.24
CA ALA A 39 -9.10 14.10 6.07
C ALA A 39 -8.97 14.44 4.58
N ALA A 40 -9.57 15.55 4.16
CA ALA A 40 -9.38 16.12 2.82
C ALA A 40 -8.88 17.56 2.91
N PRO A 41 -7.58 17.79 3.12
CA PRO A 41 -7.07 19.13 3.42
C PRO A 41 -7.19 20.11 2.24
N THR A 42 -7.36 19.62 1.01
CA THR A 42 -7.48 20.46 -0.19
C THR A 42 -8.87 21.08 -0.41
N ALA A 43 -9.82 20.78 0.48
CA ALA A 43 -11.19 21.31 0.41
C ALA A 43 -11.26 22.82 0.71
N LEU A 44 -12.26 23.49 0.12
CA LEU A 44 -12.38 24.96 0.16
C LEU A 44 -12.49 25.54 1.58
N ASN A 45 -13.16 24.84 2.50
CA ASN A 45 -13.47 25.34 3.86
C ASN A 45 -12.76 24.50 4.94
N GLY A 46 -11.47 24.24 4.73
CA GLY A 46 -10.64 23.42 5.61
C GLY A 46 -10.88 21.91 5.44
N PRO A 47 -10.16 21.07 6.20
CA PRO A 47 -10.21 19.62 6.01
C PRO A 47 -11.61 19.05 6.21
N THR A 48 -12.10 18.32 5.21
CA THR A 48 -13.36 17.55 5.32
C THR A 48 -13.06 16.09 5.60
N ASN A 49 -14.10 15.26 5.71
CA ASN A 49 -13.97 13.80 5.81
C ASN A 49 -13.97 13.10 4.43
N GLN A 50 -13.74 13.84 3.34
CA GLN A 50 -13.76 13.35 1.97
C GLN A 50 -12.34 13.07 1.47
N GLY A 51 -11.52 12.35 2.23
CA GLY A 51 -10.13 12.08 1.89
C GLY A 51 -9.51 11.08 2.86
N ILE A 52 -8.47 10.40 2.39
CA ILE A 52 -7.78 9.34 3.13
C ILE A 52 -6.28 9.55 3.02
N TRP A 53 -5.58 9.47 4.14
CA TRP A 53 -4.12 9.65 4.18
C TRP A 53 -3.46 8.64 5.09
N PHE A 54 -2.37 8.01 4.62
CA PHE A 54 -1.58 7.09 5.43
C PHE A 54 -0.62 7.84 6.34
N PHE A 55 -1.20 8.67 7.20
CA PHE A 55 -0.52 9.58 8.10
C PHE A 55 -0.99 9.33 9.54
N ASN A 56 -0.04 9.17 10.45
CA ASN A 56 -0.32 9.16 11.88
C ASN A 56 -0.12 10.57 12.43
N SER A 57 -1.20 11.18 12.90
CA SER A 57 -1.23 12.56 13.39
C SER A 57 -0.32 12.77 14.61
N SER A 58 -0.25 11.78 15.50
CA SER A 58 0.53 11.84 16.73
C SER A 58 2.03 11.76 16.49
N LYS A 59 2.46 10.86 15.59
CA LYS A 59 3.87 10.68 15.20
C LYS A 59 4.30 11.65 14.10
N ARG A 60 3.34 12.27 13.42
CA ARG A 60 3.54 13.10 12.23
C ARG A 60 4.34 12.41 11.14
N ALA A 61 4.02 11.15 10.88
CA ALA A 61 4.76 10.28 9.97
C ALA A 61 3.83 9.33 9.22
N PHE A 62 4.37 8.63 8.21
CA PHE A 62 3.68 7.55 7.53
C PHE A 62 3.17 6.50 8.54
N SER A 63 1.95 6.01 8.35
CA SER A 63 1.23 5.21 9.36
C SER A 63 1.26 3.70 9.12
N LEU A 64 1.73 3.24 7.95
CA LEU A 64 1.68 1.82 7.59
C LEU A 64 3.02 1.13 7.84
N GLU A 65 2.93 -0.06 8.40
CA GLU A 65 4.04 -1.00 8.54
C GLU A 65 3.79 -2.13 7.54
N LEU A 66 4.55 -2.15 6.44
CA LEU A 66 4.35 -3.08 5.33
C LEU A 66 5.65 -3.79 4.96
N PRO A 67 5.61 -5.06 4.51
CA PRO A 67 6.77 -5.70 3.93
C PRO A 67 7.29 -4.93 2.70
N GLN A 68 8.60 -4.83 2.53
CA GLN A 68 9.17 -4.30 1.27
C GLN A 68 8.71 -5.19 0.11
N LEU A 69 8.41 -4.65 -1.07
CA LEU A 69 8.03 -5.42 -2.27
C LEU A 69 9.21 -5.51 -3.25
N PRO A 70 9.24 -6.53 -4.14
CA PRO A 70 10.20 -6.52 -5.25
C PRO A 70 9.96 -5.31 -6.19
N PRO A 71 10.94 -4.91 -7.01
CA PRO A 71 10.84 -3.70 -7.84
C PRO A 71 9.63 -3.67 -8.79
N ASN A 72 9.20 -4.84 -9.27
CA ASN A 72 8.10 -5.03 -10.21
C ASN A 72 6.72 -5.13 -9.54
N GLN A 73 6.60 -4.76 -8.27
CA GLN A 73 5.34 -4.69 -7.54
C GLN A 73 5.27 -3.42 -6.69
N VAL A 74 4.10 -2.84 -6.54
CA VAL A 74 3.83 -1.69 -5.65
C VAL A 74 2.67 -2.02 -4.71
N TYR A 75 2.48 -1.20 -3.68
CA TYR A 75 1.18 -1.14 -3.02
C TYR A 75 0.30 -0.14 -3.77
N GLU A 76 -0.99 -0.41 -3.82
CA GLU A 76 -1.99 0.57 -4.24
C GLU A 76 -3.12 0.58 -3.22
N ALA A 77 -3.61 1.77 -2.92
CA ALA A 77 -4.77 1.95 -2.07
C ALA A 77 -6.00 2.24 -2.91
N TRP A 78 -7.15 1.77 -2.44
CA TRP A 78 -8.42 1.93 -3.14
C TRP A 78 -9.52 2.31 -2.17
N LEU A 79 -10.29 3.33 -2.55
CA LEU A 79 -11.61 3.58 -1.99
C LEU A 79 -12.60 2.65 -2.70
N VAL A 80 -13.37 1.89 -1.93
CA VAL A 80 -14.36 0.94 -2.42
C VAL A 80 -15.74 1.39 -1.98
N ASP A 81 -16.64 1.63 -2.93
CA ASP A 81 -18.06 1.82 -2.68
C ASP A 81 -18.77 0.46 -2.70
N ALA A 82 -19.32 0.02 -1.57
CA ALA A 82 -19.99 -1.26 -1.44
C ALA A 82 -21.36 -1.31 -2.15
N CYS A 83 -22.01 -0.17 -2.38
CA CYS A 83 -23.30 -0.07 -3.06
C CYS A 83 -23.14 -0.23 -4.58
N THR A 84 -22.17 0.47 -5.17
CA THR A 84 -21.93 0.42 -6.63
C THR A 84 -20.85 -0.57 -7.05
N ASN A 85 -20.06 -1.06 -6.09
CA ASN A 85 -18.85 -1.86 -6.31
C ASN A 85 -17.75 -1.13 -7.09
N THR A 86 -17.83 0.20 -7.18
CA THR A 86 -16.81 1.06 -7.79
C THR A 86 -15.56 1.06 -6.92
N LYS A 87 -14.39 1.05 -7.57
CA LYS A 87 -13.07 1.07 -6.93
C LYS A 87 -12.31 2.24 -7.51
N THR A 88 -11.95 3.19 -6.66
CA THR A 88 -11.25 4.40 -7.03
C THR A 88 -9.87 4.36 -6.41
N SER A 89 -8.83 4.42 -7.24
CA SER A 89 -7.45 4.47 -6.76
C SER A 89 -7.22 5.69 -5.88
N ALA A 90 -6.44 5.49 -4.81
CA ALA A 90 -5.94 6.50 -3.90
C ALA A 90 -4.40 6.62 -3.99
N GLY A 91 -3.82 6.17 -5.10
CA GLY A 91 -2.39 6.28 -5.37
C GLY A 91 -1.58 5.00 -5.10
N ILE A 92 -0.42 4.92 -5.76
CA ILE A 92 0.55 3.82 -5.61
C ILE A 92 1.70 4.23 -4.69
N PHE A 93 2.22 3.31 -3.90
CA PHE A 93 3.30 3.61 -2.97
C PHE A 93 4.17 2.40 -2.62
N ARG A 94 5.23 2.68 -1.86
CA ARG A 94 6.18 1.68 -1.36
C ARG A 94 6.08 1.58 0.16
N ALA A 95 6.54 0.46 0.73
CA ALA A 95 6.41 0.17 2.15
C ALA A 95 7.01 1.22 3.10
N GLY A 96 8.03 1.97 2.68
CA GLY A 96 8.58 3.06 3.49
C GLY A 96 7.77 4.35 3.43
N GLY A 97 6.63 4.35 2.74
CA GLY A 97 5.97 5.57 2.28
C GLY A 97 6.86 6.30 1.27
N GLY A 98 6.89 7.62 1.40
CA GLY A 98 7.62 8.52 0.51
C GLY A 98 6.74 9.69 0.11
N ILE A 99 7.23 10.49 -0.84
CA ILE A 99 6.39 11.49 -1.51
C ILE A 99 5.25 10.74 -2.19
N ASP A 100 4.04 11.26 -2.05
CA ASP A 100 2.87 10.69 -2.70
C ASP A 100 3.02 10.61 -4.22
N SER A 101 2.46 9.57 -4.84
CA SER A 101 2.62 9.31 -6.27
C SER A 101 1.89 10.29 -7.18
N ASP A 102 0.79 10.87 -6.68
CA ASP A 102 -0.20 11.61 -7.46
C ASP A 102 -0.68 12.88 -6.74
N ALA A 103 0.15 13.40 -5.82
CA ALA A 103 -0.10 14.57 -5.00
C ALA A 103 -1.31 14.44 -4.06
N ALA A 104 -2.45 15.02 -4.43
CA ALA A 104 -3.70 14.92 -3.67
C ALA A 104 -4.75 14.09 -4.43
N GLY A 105 -4.35 13.45 -5.53
CA GLY A 105 -5.22 12.71 -6.42
C GLY A 105 -6.05 13.58 -7.37
N MET A 106 -6.70 12.93 -8.33
CA MET A 106 -7.49 13.60 -9.36
C MET A 106 -8.80 14.23 -8.86
N TYR A 107 -9.26 13.83 -7.67
CA TYR A 107 -10.48 14.32 -7.04
C TYR A 107 -10.24 15.38 -5.97
N ALA A 108 -9.01 15.90 -5.88
CA ALA A 108 -8.64 16.97 -4.97
C ALA A 108 -9.55 18.20 -5.11
N GLY A 109 -9.64 18.96 -4.03
CA GLY A 109 -10.33 20.24 -3.99
C GLY A 109 -9.50 21.38 -4.59
N PRO A 110 -10.01 22.63 -4.50
CA PRO A 110 -9.37 23.80 -5.10
C PRO A 110 -8.00 24.15 -4.49
N PHE A 111 -7.66 23.65 -3.31
CA PHE A 111 -6.37 23.88 -2.64
C PHE A 111 -5.43 22.67 -2.77
N SER A 112 -5.26 22.13 -3.98
CA SER A 112 -4.50 20.90 -4.25
C SER A 112 -3.00 20.95 -3.93
N LEU A 113 -2.48 22.06 -3.39
CA LEU A 113 -1.12 22.18 -2.88
C LEU A 113 -1.03 22.00 -1.35
N GLU A 114 -2.16 21.95 -0.66
CA GLU A 114 -2.26 21.75 0.79
C GLU A 114 -2.55 20.29 1.08
N TYR A 115 -1.54 19.42 1.00
CA TYR A 115 -1.70 17.99 1.29
C TYR A 115 -0.47 17.40 2.02
N PRO A 116 -0.64 16.30 2.79
CA PRO A 116 0.48 15.62 3.44
C PRO A 116 1.49 15.06 2.42
N PRO A 117 2.80 15.15 2.67
CA PRO A 117 3.81 14.55 1.81
C PRO A 117 3.98 13.04 2.09
N VAL A 118 2.86 12.33 2.22
CA VAL A 118 2.78 10.87 2.40
C VAL A 118 1.66 10.33 1.53
N PRO A 119 1.65 9.03 1.19
CA PRO A 119 0.63 8.51 0.29
C PRO A 119 -0.80 8.65 0.83
N GLY A 120 -1.74 8.90 -0.08
CA GLY A 120 -3.14 9.19 0.21
C GLY A 120 -3.80 10.01 -0.89
N SER A 121 -5.09 10.31 -0.74
CA SER A 121 -5.85 11.03 -1.75
C SER A 121 -7.02 11.78 -1.16
N ASP A 122 -7.33 12.93 -1.76
CA ASP A 122 -8.52 13.72 -1.49
C ASP A 122 -9.61 13.39 -2.51
N PHE A 123 -10.82 13.19 -2.04
CA PHE A 123 -12.02 12.86 -2.80
C PHE A 123 -13.06 13.97 -2.79
N VAL A 124 -12.63 15.22 -2.62
CA VAL A 124 -13.50 16.41 -2.47
C VAL A 124 -14.46 16.58 -3.64
N THR A 125 -14.02 16.28 -4.86
CA THR A 125 -14.82 16.42 -6.09
C THR A 125 -15.35 15.11 -6.64
N LEU A 126 -15.14 14.00 -5.93
CA LEU A 126 -15.65 12.67 -6.32
C LEU A 126 -17.19 12.66 -6.38
N GLY A 127 -17.84 13.41 -5.49
CA GLY A 127 -19.30 13.53 -5.42
C GLY A 127 -19.97 12.55 -4.46
N ASP A 128 -19.21 11.62 -3.90
CA ASP A 128 -19.68 10.66 -2.90
C ASP A 128 -19.63 11.25 -1.48
N ASN A 129 -20.37 10.63 -0.55
CA ASN A 129 -20.21 10.89 0.87
C ASN A 129 -19.48 9.71 1.52
N LEU A 130 -18.17 9.84 1.70
CA LEU A 130 -17.34 8.78 2.30
C LEU A 130 -17.83 8.33 3.70
N ALA A 131 -18.52 9.20 4.43
CA ALA A 131 -19.02 8.95 5.78
C ALA A 131 -20.49 8.47 5.81
N ASP A 132 -21.00 7.86 4.74
CA ASP A 132 -22.34 7.27 4.70
C ASP A 132 -22.39 5.83 5.27
N GLY A 133 -21.23 5.23 5.55
CA GLY A 133 -21.10 3.84 6.00
C GLY A 133 -21.08 2.80 4.87
N GLY A 134 -21.12 3.23 3.61
CA GLY A 134 -21.07 2.42 2.40
C GLY A 134 -19.66 2.22 1.84
N HIS A 135 -18.64 2.83 2.45
CA HIS A 135 -17.28 2.85 1.91
C HIS A 135 -16.29 2.04 2.75
N SER A 136 -15.32 1.42 2.07
CA SER A 136 -14.13 0.83 2.70
C SER A 136 -12.87 1.26 1.97
N ILE A 137 -11.74 1.06 2.63
CA ILE A 137 -10.40 1.31 2.09
C ILE A 137 -9.69 -0.03 2.08
N VAL A 138 -9.14 -0.40 0.93
CA VAL A 138 -8.33 -1.61 0.79
C VAL A 138 -6.94 -1.26 0.25
N ILE A 139 -5.94 -2.04 0.67
CA ILE A 139 -4.58 -1.97 0.15
C ILE A 139 -4.23 -3.30 -0.49
N THR A 140 -3.75 -3.25 -1.72
CA THR A 140 -3.40 -4.41 -2.55
C THR A 140 -1.92 -4.41 -2.90
N VAL A 141 -1.43 -5.56 -3.37
CA VAL A 141 -0.11 -5.67 -4.02
C VAL A 141 -0.31 -5.71 -5.53
N GLU A 142 0.07 -4.64 -6.21
CA GLU A 142 -0.12 -4.50 -7.65
C GLU A 142 1.15 -4.81 -8.44
N PRO A 143 1.04 -5.31 -9.68
CA PRO A 143 2.12 -5.26 -10.66
C PRO A 143 2.68 -3.84 -10.83
N TYR A 144 3.93 -3.73 -11.27
CA TYR A 144 4.50 -2.44 -11.65
C TYR A 144 5.47 -2.60 -12.84
N PRO A 145 5.21 -1.95 -13.99
CA PRO A 145 4.03 -1.12 -14.29
C PRO A 145 2.74 -1.94 -14.40
N ASP A 146 1.60 -1.31 -14.10
CA ASP A 146 0.27 -1.89 -14.24
C ASP A 146 -0.56 -1.12 -15.29
N THR A 147 -1.43 -1.84 -15.99
CA THR A 147 -2.40 -1.29 -16.95
C THR A 147 -3.83 -1.73 -16.65
N ASP A 148 -4.04 -2.62 -15.68
CA ASP A 148 -5.38 -2.98 -15.21
C ASP A 148 -5.91 -1.83 -14.34
N PRO A 149 -7.09 -1.25 -14.65
CA PRO A 149 -7.68 -0.21 -13.81
C PRO A 149 -8.36 -0.76 -12.54
N ASN A 150 -8.38 -2.08 -12.33
CA ASN A 150 -8.97 -2.71 -11.16
C ASN A 150 -7.88 -3.17 -10.19
N PRO A 151 -8.17 -3.26 -8.88
CA PRO A 151 -7.24 -3.84 -7.94
C PRO A 151 -6.98 -5.31 -8.27
N SER A 152 -5.75 -5.75 -8.01
CA SER A 152 -5.43 -7.17 -7.96
C SER A 152 -6.23 -7.92 -6.90
N SER A 153 -6.22 -9.24 -7.03
CA SER A 153 -6.82 -10.15 -6.03
C SER A 153 -5.98 -10.33 -4.77
N PHE A 154 -4.79 -9.70 -4.66
CA PHE A 154 -3.93 -9.81 -3.49
C PHE A 154 -4.19 -8.65 -2.53
N LEU A 155 -5.19 -8.82 -1.66
CA LEU A 155 -5.51 -7.85 -0.61
C LEU A 155 -4.62 -8.06 0.63
N VAL A 156 -4.17 -6.96 1.22
CA VAL A 156 -3.30 -6.95 2.41
C VAL A 156 -4.04 -6.41 3.62
N LEU A 157 -4.53 -5.17 3.51
CA LEU A 157 -5.20 -4.45 4.59
C LEU A 157 -6.58 -3.98 4.14
N GLU A 158 -7.54 -3.99 5.07
CA GLU A 158 -8.87 -3.41 4.87
C GLU A 158 -9.34 -2.65 6.11
N THR A 159 -10.04 -1.53 5.91
CA THR A 159 -10.86 -0.92 6.97
C THR A 159 -12.15 -0.37 6.38
N LYS A 160 -13.23 -0.45 7.16
CA LYS A 160 -14.51 0.20 6.81
C LYS A 160 -14.53 1.63 7.30
N ILE A 161 -15.14 2.53 6.54
CA ILE A 161 -15.39 3.90 6.95
C ILE A 161 -16.75 3.94 7.67
N PRO A 162 -16.82 4.23 8.98
CA PRO A 162 -18.08 4.26 9.70
C PRO A 162 -18.98 5.42 9.25
N PRO A 163 -20.32 5.27 9.34
CA PRO A 163 -21.22 6.37 9.08
C PRO A 163 -20.97 7.52 10.08
N GLY A 164 -20.97 8.75 9.58
CA GLY A 164 -20.76 9.96 10.36
C GLY A 164 -19.33 10.16 10.88
N ILE A 165 -18.33 9.43 10.36
CA ILE A 165 -16.93 9.64 10.75
C ILE A 165 -16.52 11.10 10.56
N ALA A 166 -15.87 11.67 11.57
CA ALA A 166 -15.43 13.06 11.55
C ALA A 166 -14.08 13.21 10.83
N ALA A 167 -13.86 14.37 10.20
CA ALA A 167 -12.55 14.75 9.70
C ALA A 167 -11.52 14.76 10.85
N GLY A 168 -10.31 14.28 10.58
CA GLY A 168 -9.25 14.10 11.56
C GLY A 168 -9.30 12.77 12.33
N SER A 169 -10.27 11.90 12.07
CA SER A 169 -10.34 10.57 12.69
C SER A 169 -9.27 9.63 12.13
N GLU A 170 -8.66 8.80 12.95
CA GLU A 170 -7.79 7.70 12.51
C GLU A 170 -8.50 6.35 12.65
N LEU A 171 -8.55 5.58 11.56
CA LEU A 171 -9.09 4.22 11.53
C LEU A 171 -7.94 3.20 11.51
N GLN A 172 -8.09 2.09 12.21
CA GLN A 172 -7.11 1.00 12.20
C GLN A 172 -7.43 0.02 11.08
N PHE A 173 -6.39 -0.44 10.38
CA PHE A 173 -6.54 -1.50 9.38
C PHE A 173 -6.64 -2.87 10.03
N GLU A 174 -7.51 -3.72 9.48
CA GLU A 174 -7.49 -5.16 9.66
C GLU A 174 -6.54 -5.78 8.62
N ASN A 175 -5.71 -6.73 9.05
CA ASN A 175 -4.89 -7.51 8.14
C ASN A 175 -5.69 -8.69 7.61
N ILE A 176 -5.94 -8.68 6.30
CA ILE A 176 -6.77 -9.66 5.60
C ILE A 176 -5.95 -10.55 4.64
N SER A 177 -4.62 -10.41 4.66
CA SER A 177 -3.73 -11.25 3.86
C SER A 177 -3.86 -12.73 4.28
N LYS A 178 -3.92 -13.64 3.30
CA LYS A 178 -4.06 -15.08 3.50
C LYS A 178 -2.85 -15.85 2.99
#